data_AF-A0A2E1I655-F1
#
_entry.id   AF-A0A2E1I655-F1
#
_cell.length_a   1.000
_cell.length_b   1.000
_cell.length_c   1.000
_cell.angle_alpha   90.00
_cell.angle_beta   90.00
_cell.angle_gamma   90.00
#
_symmetry.space_group_name_H-M   'P 1'
#
loop_
_entity.id
_entity.type
_entity.pdbx_description
1 polymer ?
#
loop_
_entity_poly.entity_id
_entity_poly.type
_entity_poly.pdbx_seq_one_letter_code
_entity_poly.pdbx_strand_id
1 'polypeptide(L)' 'MTKLLSKTDLGKGFGLFSFSGRVTAFAGPLMVGTLTYLYSQRIGFLSVSLFFILGFLLMTSVKNV' A
#
# COMPACT_ATOMS: atom_id res chain seq x y z
N MET A 1 -10.60 9.68 8.61
CA MET A 1 -11.35 9.23 7.41
C MET A 1 -12.72 9.89 7.32
N THR A 2 -13.55 9.85 8.37
CA THR A 2 -14.90 10.45 8.38
C THR A 2 -14.95 11.99 8.28
N LYS A 3 -13.79 12.65 8.46
CA LYS A 3 -13.64 14.12 8.40
C LYS A 3 -13.28 14.65 7.00
N LEU A 4 -12.95 13.77 6.04
CA LEU A 4 -12.52 14.12 4.68
C LEU A 4 -13.56 13.80 3.59
N LEU A 5 -14.69 13.16 3.95
CA LEU A 5 -15.72 12.69 3.03
C LEU A 5 -17.10 13.20 3.44
N SER A 6 -17.88 13.66 2.45
CA SER A 6 -19.29 13.99 2.63
C SER A 6 -20.08 12.75 3.07
N LYS A 7 -21.08 12.92 3.95
CA LYS A 7 -21.81 11.80 4.58
C LYS A 7 -22.42 10.79 3.57
N THR A 8 -22.67 11.22 2.34
CA THR A 8 -23.25 10.42 1.26
C THR A 8 -22.25 9.44 0.61
N ASP A 9 -20.96 9.77 0.58
CA ASP A 9 -19.93 8.97 -0.10
C ASP A 9 -19.02 8.18 0.85
N LEU A 10 -19.29 8.23 2.16
CA LEU A 10 -18.56 7.48 3.18
C LEU A 10 -18.44 5.99 2.84
N GLY A 11 -19.53 5.36 2.38
CA GLY A 11 -19.52 3.94 2.00
C GLY A 11 -18.55 3.62 0.87
N LYS A 12 -18.46 4.48 -0.14
CA LYS A 12 -17.52 4.31 -1.27
C LYS A 12 -16.07 4.54 -0.85
N GLY A 13 -15.83 5.57 -0.03
CA GLY A 13 -14.51 5.86 0.53
C GLY A 13 -13.99 4.73 1.41
N PHE A 14 -14.83 4.18 2.30
CA PHE A 14 -14.49 3.01 3.12
C PHE A 14 -14.30 1.74 2.28
N GLY A 15 -15.11 1.55 1.23
CA GLY A 15 -14.94 0.45 0.29
C GLY A 15 -13.59 0.49 -0.43
N LEU A 16 -13.20 1.64 -0.98
CA LEU A 16 -11.90 1.83 -1.64
C LEU A 16 -10.72 1.70 -0.67
N PHE A 17 -10.84 2.21 0.55
CA PHE A 17 -9.80 2.07 1.57
C PHE A 17 -9.60 0.60 1.98
N SER A 18 -10.70 -0.13 2.23
CA SER A 18 -10.66 -1.55 2.57
C SER A 18 -10.14 -2.41 1.41
N PHE A 19 -10.50 -2.04 0.18
CA PHE A 19 -9.99 -2.68 -1.03
C PHE A 19 -8.48 -2.49 -1.17
N SER A 20 -7.97 -1.26 -1.00
CA SER A 20 -6.54 -0.97 -1.03
C SER A 20 -5.76 -1.84 -0.02
N GLY A 21 -6.25 -1.96 1.21
CA GLY A 21 -5.63 -2.82 2.23
C GLY A 21 -5.56 -4.30 1.83
N ARG A 22 -6.62 -4.84 1.21
CA ARG A 22 -6.62 -6.22 0.71
C ARG A 22 -5.64 -6.43 -0.44
N VAL A 23 -5.56 -5.48 -1.37
CA VAL A 23 -4.63 -5.57 -2.50
C VAL A 23 -3.18 -5.58 -1.99
N THR A 24 -2.83 -4.71 -1.05
CA THR A 24 -1.48 -4.67 -0.48
C THR A 24 -1.15 -5.93 0.33
N ALA A 25 -2.13 -6.51 1.04
CA ALA A 25 -1.94 -7.76 1.78
C ALA A 25 -1.63 -8.96 0.87
N PHE A 26 -2.05 -8.93 -0.39
CA PHE A 26 -1.66 -9.92 -1.40
C PHE A 26 -0.35 -9.55 -2.10
N ALA A 27 -0.23 -8.31 -2.57
CA ALA A 27 0.91 -7.87 -3.38
C ALA A 27 2.24 -7.92 -2.62
N GLY A 28 2.24 -7.54 -1.34
CA GLY A 28 3.46 -7.54 -0.51
C GLY A 28 4.09 -8.93 -0.38
N PRO A 29 3.38 -9.94 0.17
CA PRO A 29 3.89 -11.29 0.30
C PRO A 29 4.21 -11.95 -1.05
N LEU A 30 3.42 -11.67 -2.10
CA LEU A 30 3.69 -12.23 -3.42
C LEU A 30 5.00 -11.70 -4.00
N MET A 31 5.28 -10.40 -3.87
CA MET A 31 6.53 -9.80 -4.34
C MET A 31 7.74 -10.22 -3.48
N VAL A 32 7.62 -10.13 -2.15
CA VAL A 32 8.71 -10.53 -1.23
C VAL A 32 8.99 -12.03 -1.36
N GLY A 33 7.95 -12.86 -1.42
CA GLY A 33 8.05 -14.32 -1.51
C GLY A 33 8.68 -14.78 -2.82
N THR A 34 8.28 -14.21 -3.95
CA THR A 34 8.88 -14.53 -5.26
C THR A 34 10.35 -14.13 -5.33
N LEU A 35 10.72 -12.93 -4.86
CA LEU A 35 12.11 -12.47 -4.84
C LEU A 35 12.98 -13.25 -3.85
N THR A 36 12.41 -13.65 -2.72
CA THR A 36 13.08 -14.52 -1.73
C THR A 36 13.37 -15.90 -2.31
N TYR A 37 12.39 -16.50 -2.99
CA TYR A 37 12.51 -17.82 -3.59
C TYR A 37 13.53 -17.87 -4.73
N LEU A 38 13.56 -16.83 -5.59
CA LEU A 38 14.42 -16.81 -6.77
C LEU A 38 15.86 -16.38 -6.48
N TYR A 39 16.07 -15.43 -5.56
CA TYR A 39 17.39 -14.85 -5.33
C TYR A 39 17.97 -15.21 -3.97
N SER A 40 17.41 -14.62 -2.91
CA SER A 40 17.89 -14.77 -1.53
C SER A 40 17.03 -13.97 -0.57
N GLN A 41 16.97 -14.43 0.68
CA GLN A 41 16.31 -13.75 1.81
C GLN A 41 16.66 -12.26 1.92
N ARG A 42 17.93 -11.89 1.66
CA ARG A 42 18.40 -10.50 1.72
C ARG A 42 17.74 -9.61 0.67
N ILE A 43 17.62 -10.09 -0.56
CA ILE A 43 16.99 -9.37 -1.68
C ILE A 43 15.48 -9.32 -1.49
N GLY A 44 14.89 -10.40 -0.96
CA GLY A 44 13.50 -10.43 -0.52
C GLY A 44 13.18 -9.31 0.48
N PHE A 45 14.00 -9.17 1.52
CA PHE A 45 13.85 -8.10 2.51
C PHE A 45 14.09 -6.69 1.90
N LEU A 46 15.06 -6.56 0.99
CA LEU A 46 15.33 -5.29 0.29
C LEU A 46 14.13 -4.81 -0.54
N SER A 47 13.31 -5.73 -1.06
CA SER A 47 12.10 -5.37 -1.82
C SER A 47 11.04 -4.63 -0.98
N VAL A 48 11.05 -4.81 0.35
CA VAL A 48 10.15 -4.08 1.25
C VAL A 48 10.50 -2.59 1.27
N SER A 49 11.79 -2.24 1.21
CA SER A 49 12.24 -0.86 1.15
C SER A 49 11.71 -0.12 -0.09
N LEU A 50 11.53 -0.81 -1.22
CA LEU A 50 10.91 -0.23 -2.41
C LEU A 50 9.46 0.21 -2.15
N PHE A 51 8.66 -0.60 -1.44
CA PHE A 51 7.30 -0.23 -1.06
C PHE A 51 7.27 0.96 -0.10
N PHE A 52 8.22 1.05 0.84
CA PHE A 52 8.34 2.21 1.73
C PHE A 52 8.65 3.49 0.97
N ILE A 53 9.59 3.45 0.03
CA ILE A 53 9.96 4.62 -0.79
C ILE A 53 8.76 5.07 -1.63
N LEU A 54 8.06 4.13 -2.29
CA LEU A 54 6.85 4.42 -3.05
C LEU A 54 5.74 5.03 -2.17
N GLY A 55 5.50 4.46 -1.00
CA GLY A 55 4.53 4.99 -0.04
C GLY A 55 4.88 6.40 0.42
N PHE A 56 6.16 6.65 0.71
CA PHE A 56 6.65 7.97 1.10
C PHE A 56 6.46 9.01 -0.01
N LEU A 57 6.79 8.65 -1.26
CA LEU A 57 6.61 9.52 -2.43
C LEU A 57 5.13 9.84 -2.67
N LEU A 58 4.25 8.86 -2.51
CA LEU A 58 2.80 9.07 -2.58
C LEU A 58 2.32 10.02 -1.49
N MET A 59 2.84 9.91 -0.25
CA MET A 59 2.49 10.85 0.82
C MET A 59 2.98 12.27 0.54
N THR A 60 4.15 12.46 -0.08
CA THR A 60 4.62 13.80 -0.47
C THR A 60 3.76 14.46 -1.55
N SER A 61 3.07 13.67 -2.37
CA SER A 61 2.15 14.15 -3.41
C SER A 61 0.78 14.59 -2.85
N VAL A 62 0.45 14.18 -1.62
CA VAL A 62 -0.80 14.61 -0.97
C VAL A 62 -0.71 16.10 -0.67
N LYS A 63 -1.46 16.88 -1.44
CA LYS A 63 -1.62 18.32 -1.24
C LYS A 63 -2.30 18.56 0.11
N ASN A 64 -1.67 19.36 0.96
CA ASN A 64 -2.30 19.85 2.19
C ASN A 64 -3.60 20.58 1.82
N VAL A 65 -4.73 20.02 2.25
CA VAL A 65 -6.08 20.61 2.16
C VAL A 65 -6.33 21.44 3.41
#